data_AF-A0A7Z6SQU4-F1
#
_entry.id   AF-A0A7Z6SQU4-F1
#
_cell.length_a   1.000
_cell.length_b   1.000
_cell.length_c   1.000
_cell.angle_alpha   90.00
_cell.angle_beta   90.00
_cell.angle_gamma   90.00
#
_symmetry.space_group_name_H-M   'P 1'
#
loop_
_entity.id
_entity.type
_entity.pdbx_description
1 polymer ?
#
loop_
_entity_poly.entity_id
_entity_poly.type
_entity_poly.pdbx_seq_one_letter_code
_entity_poly.pdbx_strand_id
1 'polypeptide(L)'
;SVLEYLNYHHGFYGLDYQALEESLELFENDAEIQALFKNYILRGEAAFLFEGVVSRIDVLLWDRGQNLCVLDYKSSQNYQQSHKVQVSHYAEFLKTQAPHFKIQAGIIYAHKRLLEKLWV
;
A
#
# COMPACT_ATOMS: atom_id res chain seq x y z
N SER A 1 -12.24 -13.34 -25.39
CA SER A 1 -13.42 -13.64 -24.54
C SER A 1 -13.44 -12.70 -23.33
N VAL A 2 -14.55 -12.58 -22.60
CA VAL A 2 -14.57 -11.85 -21.31
C VAL A 2 -13.52 -12.43 -20.34
N LEU A 3 -13.33 -13.76 -20.35
CA LEU A 3 -12.29 -14.42 -19.57
C LEU A 3 -10.88 -13.95 -19.97
N GLU A 4 -10.54 -13.91 -21.26
CA GLU A 4 -9.23 -13.43 -21.72
C GLU A 4 -9.01 -11.95 -21.39
N TYR A 5 -10.05 -11.12 -21.49
CA TYR A 5 -10.00 -9.72 -21.09
C TYR A 5 -9.72 -9.57 -19.59
N LEU A 6 -10.48 -10.29 -18.75
CA LEU A 6 -10.27 -10.27 -17.30
C LEU A 6 -8.89 -10.82 -16.93
N ASN A 7 -8.43 -11.86 -17.61
CA ASN A 7 -7.11 -12.45 -17.39
C ASN A 7 -5.96 -11.50 -17.78
N TYR A 8 -6.08 -10.81 -18.92
CA TYR A 8 -5.07 -9.86 -19.40
C TYR A 8 -5.02 -8.60 -18.54
N HIS A 9 -6.19 -8.06 -18.16
CA HIS A 9 -6.26 -6.79 -17.43
C HIS A 9 -6.15 -6.91 -15.91
N HIS A 10 -6.51 -8.07 -15.33
CA HIS A 10 -6.46 -8.30 -13.89
C HIS A 10 -5.42 -9.35 -13.46
N GLY A 11 -4.60 -9.86 -14.40
CA GLY A 11 -3.41 -10.65 -14.07
C GLY A 11 -3.68 -12.04 -13.49
N PHE A 12 -4.87 -12.61 -13.69
CA PHE A 12 -5.20 -13.94 -13.18
C PHE A 12 -4.51 -15.10 -13.95
N TYR A 13 -3.88 -14.84 -15.10
CA TYR A 13 -3.17 -15.88 -15.85
C TYR A 13 -1.82 -16.22 -15.20
N GLY A 14 -1.61 -17.49 -14.84
CA GLY A 14 -0.39 -17.95 -14.16
C GLY A 14 -0.32 -17.56 -12.69
N LEU A 15 -1.43 -17.11 -12.11
CA LEU A 15 -1.53 -16.78 -10.70
C LEU A 15 -1.53 -18.07 -9.88
N ASP A 16 -0.53 -18.21 -9.02
CA ASP A 16 -0.43 -19.31 -8.07
C ASP A 16 -1.44 -19.05 -6.94
N TYR A 17 -2.61 -19.69 -7.05
CA TYR A 17 -3.71 -19.52 -6.10
C TYR A 17 -3.30 -19.86 -4.67
N GLN A 18 -2.46 -20.88 -4.48
CA GLN A 18 -1.98 -21.24 -3.16
C GLN A 18 -1.07 -20.14 -2.60
N ALA A 19 -0.15 -19.61 -3.41
CA ALA A 19 0.69 -18.50 -2.97
C ALA A 19 -0.11 -17.21 -2.68
N LEU A 20 -1.22 -16.99 -3.40
CA LEU A 20 -2.14 -15.90 -3.12
C LEU A 20 -2.86 -16.13 -1.79
N GLU A 21 -3.43 -17.31 -1.55
CA GLU A 21 -4.09 -17.67 -0.28
C GLU A 21 -3.11 -17.53 0.90
N GLU A 22 -1.91 -18.10 0.79
CA GLU A 22 -0.86 -17.95 1.81
C GLU A 22 -0.53 -16.47 2.08
N SER A 23 -0.49 -15.64 1.03
CA SER A 23 -0.27 -14.20 1.20
C SER A 23 -1.45 -13.53 1.92
N LEU A 24 -2.70 -13.84 1.54
CA LEU A 24 -3.90 -13.28 2.18
C LEU A 24 -3.99 -13.68 3.66
N GLU A 25 -3.66 -14.92 4.01
CA GLU A 25 -3.63 -15.39 5.40
C GLU A 25 -2.65 -14.57 6.25
N LEU A 26 -1.52 -14.12 5.69
CA LEU A 26 -0.59 -13.25 6.42
C LEU A 26 -1.23 -11.91 6.78
N PHE A 27 -2.04 -11.33 5.87
CA PHE A 27 -2.76 -10.09 6.13
C PHE A 27 -3.90 -10.29 7.13
N GLU A 28 -4.62 -11.41 7.04
CA GLU A 28 -5.73 -11.74 7.96
C GLU A 28 -5.25 -11.96 9.39
N ASN A 29 -4.07 -12.56 9.57
CA ASN A 29 -3.52 -12.88 10.88
C ASN A 29 -2.68 -11.74 11.50
N ASP A 30 -2.36 -10.70 10.74
CA ASP A 30 -1.60 -9.55 11.27
C ASP A 30 -2.51 -8.55 11.98
N ALA A 31 -2.48 -8.56 13.32
CA ALA A 31 -3.36 -7.72 14.14
C ALA A 31 -3.16 -6.20 13.92
N GLU A 32 -1.96 -5.76 13.57
CA GLU A 32 -1.67 -4.34 13.31
C GLU A 32 -2.32 -3.90 12.01
N ILE A 33 -2.16 -4.69 10.95
CA ILE A 33 -2.82 -4.47 9.66
C ILE A 33 -4.34 -4.54 9.82
N GLN A 34 -4.87 -5.56 10.49
CA GLN A 34 -6.32 -5.68 10.72
C GLN A 34 -6.87 -4.46 11.47
N ALA A 35 -6.19 -4.01 12.52
CA ALA A 35 -6.58 -2.81 13.25
C ALA A 35 -6.52 -1.56 12.35
N LEU A 36 -5.50 -1.44 11.51
CA LEU A 36 -5.35 -0.31 10.62
C LEU A 36 -6.47 -0.26 9.57
N PHE A 37 -6.73 -1.36 8.86
CA PHE A 37 -7.74 -1.40 7.80
C PHE A 37 -9.19 -1.39 8.33
N LYS A 38 -9.43 -1.84 9.56
CA LYS A 38 -10.76 -1.81 10.18
C LYS A 38 -11.18 -0.41 10.65
N ASN A 39 -10.23 0.38 11.12
CA ASN A 39 -10.50 1.67 11.75
C ASN A 39 -10.41 2.86 10.79
N TYR A 40 -9.84 2.65 9.60
CA TYR A 40 -9.59 3.69 8.61
C TYR A 40 -10.43 3.47 7.36
N ILE A 41 -10.80 4.56 6.70
CA ILE A 41 -11.37 4.54 5.35
C ILE A 41 -10.22 4.31 4.36
N LEU A 42 -10.41 3.38 3.42
CA LEU A 42 -9.43 2.98 2.42
C LEU A 42 -9.70 3.62 1.05
N ARG A 43 -8.64 4.14 0.43
CA ARG A 43 -8.56 4.46 -0.99
C ARG A 43 -7.32 3.78 -1.58
N GLY A 44 -7.54 2.84 -2.50
CA GLY A 44 -6.47 2.24 -3.28
C GLY A 44 -6.12 3.05 -4.52
N GLU A 45 -4.88 2.93 -4.98
CA GLU A 45 -4.39 3.40 -6.28
C GLU A 45 -4.66 4.90 -6.53
N ALA A 46 -4.39 5.73 -5.54
CA ALA A 46 -4.63 7.16 -5.58
C ALA A 46 -3.52 7.90 -6.34
N ALA A 47 -3.82 8.35 -7.56
CA ALA A 47 -2.91 9.14 -8.37
C ALA A 47 -2.86 10.61 -7.90
N PHE A 48 -1.69 11.23 -7.98
CA PHE A 48 -1.49 12.64 -7.68
C PHE A 48 -0.34 13.25 -8.52
N LEU A 49 -0.35 14.58 -8.65
CA LEU A 49 0.72 15.36 -9.26
C LEU A 49 1.34 16.24 -8.17
N PHE A 50 2.64 16.07 -7.92
CA PHE A 50 3.39 16.86 -6.95
C PHE A 50 4.75 17.22 -7.52
N GLU A 51 5.12 18.49 -7.45
CA GLU A 51 6.41 19.01 -7.96
C GLU A 51 6.72 18.61 -9.42
N GLY A 52 5.68 18.50 -10.25
CA GLY A 52 5.81 18.10 -11.66
C GLY A 52 5.96 16.60 -11.90
N VAL A 53 5.89 15.77 -10.86
CA VAL A 53 5.96 14.31 -10.94
C VAL A 53 4.57 13.71 -10.70
N VAL A 54 4.13 12.86 -11.63
CA VAL A 54 2.92 12.06 -11.46
C VAL A 54 3.30 10.78 -10.71
N SER A 55 2.61 10.56 -9.59
CA SER A 55 2.82 9.45 -8.68
C SER A 55 1.49 8.76 -8.37
N ARG A 56 1.55 7.53 -7.84
CA ARG A 56 0.38 6.76 -7.45
C ARG A 56 0.64 6.07 -6.13
N ILE A 57 -0.20 6.34 -5.14
CA ILE A 57 -0.19 5.69 -3.83
C ILE A 57 -0.95 4.37 -3.93
N ASP A 58 -0.33 3.26 -3.52
CA ASP A 58 -0.99 1.95 -3.50
C ASP A 58 -2.16 1.96 -2.51
N VAL A 59 -1.91 2.43 -1.28
CA VAL A 59 -2.90 2.45 -0.19
C VAL A 59 -2.85 3.77 0.57
N LEU A 60 -3.97 4.48 0.57
CA LEU A 60 -4.21 5.65 1.40
C LEU A 60 -5.34 5.35 2.39
N LEU A 61 -5.07 5.59 3.67
CA LEU A 61 -5.95 5.31 4.80
C LEU A 61 -6.17 6.59 5.60
N TRP A 62 -7.41 6.87 6.02
CA TRP A 62 -7.68 7.99 6.94
C TRP A 62 -8.82 7.71 7.91
N ASP A 63 -8.81 8.36 9.06
CA ASP A 63 -9.89 8.31 10.03
C ASP A 63 -10.54 9.70 10.23
N ARG A 64 -11.54 9.77 11.12
CA ARG A 64 -12.16 11.05 11.51
C ARG A 64 -11.32 11.85 12.51
N GLY A 65 -10.30 11.23 13.10
CA GLY A 65 -9.40 11.81 14.10
C GLY A 65 -8.21 12.57 13.52
N GLN A 66 -8.26 12.89 12.22
CA GLN A 66 -7.17 13.57 11.50
C GLN A 66 -5.87 12.76 11.40
N ASN A 67 -5.97 11.43 11.35
CA ASN A 67 -4.85 10.55 11.03
C ASN A 67 -4.91 10.15 9.55
N LEU A 68 -3.77 10.27 8.86
CA LEU A 68 -3.54 9.78 7.51
C LEU A 68 -2.43 8.74 7.56
N CYS A 69 -2.62 7.60 6.90
CA CYS A 69 -1.62 6.58 6.74
C CYS A 69 -1.47 6.27 5.24
N VAL A 70 -0.23 6.27 4.74
CA VAL A 70 0.09 5.85 3.39
C VAL A 70 0.96 4.61 3.43
N LEU A 71 0.61 3.62 2.62
CA LEU A 71 1.34 2.37 2.48
C LEU A 71 1.67 2.11 1.02
N ASP A 72 2.83 1.49 0.80
CA ASP A 72 3.31 1.03 -0.50
C ASP A 72 3.69 -0.45 -0.39
N TYR A 73 3.18 -1.27 -1.32
CA TYR A 73 3.40 -2.72 -1.31
C TYR A 73 4.63 -3.07 -2.13
N LYS A 74 5.51 -3.89 -1.56
CA LYS A 74 6.71 -4.38 -2.23
C LYS A 74 6.85 -5.89 -2.07
N SER A 75 7.29 -6.55 -3.14
CA SER A 75 7.56 -8.00 -3.13
C SER A 75 8.94 -8.34 -2.57
N SER A 76 9.83 -7.35 -2.40
CA SER A 76 11.15 -7.57 -1.80
C SER A 76 11.78 -6.33 -1.18
N GLN A 77 12.73 -6.54 -0.26
CA GLN A 77 13.55 -5.49 0.36
C GLN A 77 14.77 -5.06 -0.48
N ASN A 78 14.99 -5.64 -1.67
CA ASN A 78 16.21 -5.41 -2.47
C ASN A 78 16.50 -3.93 -2.80
N TYR A 79 15.48 -3.07 -2.77
CA TYR A 79 15.59 -1.63 -3.00
C TYR A 79 15.01 -0.81 -1.85
N GLN A 80 15.12 -1.28 -0.61
CA GLN A 80 14.53 -0.65 0.56
C GLN A 80 14.77 0.86 0.65
N GLN A 81 15.96 1.35 0.28
CA GLN A 81 16.25 2.78 0.33
C GLN A 81 15.43 3.58 -0.70
N SER A 82 15.22 3.08 -1.91
CA SER A 82 14.36 3.77 -2.88
C SER A 82 12.89 3.69 -2.47
N HIS A 83 12.46 2.58 -1.86
CA HIS A 83 11.12 2.45 -1.30
C HIS A 83 10.85 3.47 -0.20
N LYS A 84 11.83 3.71 0.69
CA LYS A 84 11.74 4.76 1.71
C LYS A 84 11.57 6.13 1.06
N VAL A 85 12.40 6.47 0.07
CA VAL A 85 12.30 7.75 -0.65
C VAL A 85 10.91 7.91 -1.29
N GLN A 86 10.38 6.86 -1.90
CA GLN A 86 9.05 6.85 -2.51
C GLN A 86 7.95 7.15 -1.48
N VAL A 87 7.95 6.44 -0.35
CA VAL A 87 6.93 6.61 0.70
C VAL A 87 7.09 7.95 1.44
N SER A 88 8.32 8.45 1.62
CA SER A 88 8.57 9.80 2.13
C SER A 88 8.00 10.88 1.20
N HIS A 89 8.17 10.75 -0.11
CA HIS A 89 7.56 11.68 -1.09
C HIS A 89 6.03 11.67 -0.94
N TYR A 90 5.41 10.51 -0.77
CA TYR A 90 3.96 10.44 -0.53
C TYR A 90 3.55 11.20 0.73
N ALA A 91 4.29 11.05 1.83
CA ALA A 91 4.03 11.76 3.07
C ALA A 91 4.21 13.28 2.94
N GLU A 92 5.23 13.73 2.21
CA GLU A 92 5.47 15.15 1.90
C GLU A 92 4.30 15.75 1.13
N PHE A 93 3.85 15.07 0.07
CA PHE A 93 2.65 15.47 -0.67
C PHE A 93 1.45 15.60 0.26
N LEU A 94 1.15 14.56 1.05
CA LEU A 94 0.02 14.58 1.99
C LEU A 94 0.15 15.71 3.02
N LYS A 95 1.37 16.06 3.45
CA LYS A 95 1.60 17.15 4.39
C LYS A 95 1.24 18.50 3.80
N THR A 96 1.42 18.69 2.49
CA THR A 96 0.99 19.93 1.81
C THR A 96 -0.53 20.03 1.69
N GLN A 97 -1.23 18.89 1.52
CA GLN A 97 -2.68 18.85 1.35
C GLN A 97 -3.43 18.88 2.69
N ALA A 98 -2.85 18.29 3.73
CA ALA A 98 -3.44 18.13 5.05
C ALA A 98 -2.43 18.47 6.16
N PRO A 99 -2.01 19.75 6.27
CA PRO A 99 -0.91 20.15 7.17
C PRO A 99 -1.17 19.87 8.65
N HIS A 100 -2.45 19.82 9.05
CA HIS A 100 -2.84 19.57 10.45
C HIS A 100 -3.02 18.09 10.78
N PHE A 101 -2.99 17.20 9.78
CA PHE A 101 -3.15 15.77 10.01
C PHE A 101 -1.84 15.16 10.50
N LYS A 102 -1.96 14.13 11.33
CA LYS A 102 -0.86 13.23 11.65
C LYS A 102 -0.69 12.28 10.48
N ILE A 103 0.49 12.29 9.87
CA ILE A 103 0.79 11.46 8.70
C ILE A 103 1.75 10.35 9.13
N GLN A 104 1.38 9.13 8.81
CA GLN A 104 2.20 7.94 8.95
C GLN A 104 2.47 7.36 7.57
N ALA A 105 3.70 6.93 7.31
CA ALA A 105 4.13 6.43 6.02
C ALA A 105 4.83 5.09 6.22
N GLY A 106 4.42 4.07 5.49
CA GLY A 106 4.93 2.72 5.67
C GLY A 106 5.12 1.95 4.36
N ILE A 107 5.96 0.93 4.44
CA ILE A 107 6.15 -0.06 3.37
C ILE A 107 5.72 -1.40 3.92
N ILE A 108 4.93 -2.12 3.14
CA ILE A 108 4.57 -3.51 3.43
C ILE A 108 5.34 -4.41 2.46
N TYR A 109 6.30 -5.16 3.00
CA TYR A 109 6.97 -6.22 2.28
C TYR A 109 6.15 -7.50 2.40
N ALA A 110 5.43 -7.83 1.34
CA ALA A 110 4.69 -9.09 1.23
C ALA A 110 5.60 -10.11 0.54
N HIS A 111 6.38 -10.83 1.35
CA HIS A 111 7.11 -12.01 0.92
C HIS A 111 6.20 -13.23 1.09
N LYS A 112 6.33 -14.24 0.22
CA LYS A 112 5.46 -15.43 0.17
C LYS A 112 5.06 -16.04 1.54
N ARG A 113 5.89 -15.89 2.57
CA ARG A 113 5.64 -16.44 3.93
C ARG A 113 5.81 -15.44 5.06
N LEU A 114 6.06 -14.16 4.75
CA LEU A 114 6.34 -13.16 5.78
C LEU A 114 5.82 -11.79 5.35
N LEU A 115 5.11 -11.14 6.27
CA LEU A 115 4.70 -9.76 6.16
C LEU A 115 5.60 -8.90 7.03
N GLU A 116 6.40 -8.03 6.43
CA GLU A 116 7.23 -7.08 7.17
C GLU A 116 6.74 -5.66 6.96
N LYS A 117 6.71 -4.89 8.04
CA LYS A 117 6.24 -3.50 8.07
C LYS A 117 7.42 -2.60 8.38
N LEU A 118 7.62 -1.59 7.54
CA LEU A 118 8.67 -0.61 7.72
C LEU A 118 8.06 0.79 7.69
N TRP A 119 7.99 1.42 8.86
CA TRP A 119 7.54 2.80 9.02
C TRP A 119 8.72 3.76 8.80
N VAL A 120 8.47 4.88 8.11
CA VAL A 120 9.48 5.87 7.70
C VAL A 120 9.20 7.24 8.32
#